data_AF-A0A2G6IEQ1-F1
#
_entry.id   AF-A0A2G6IEQ1-F1
#
_cell.length_a   1.000
_cell.length_b   1.000
_cell.length_c   1.000
_cell.angle_alpha   90.00
_cell.angle_beta   90.00
_cell.angle_gamma   90.00
#
_symmetry.space_group_name_H-M   'P 1'
#
loop_
_entity.id
_entity.type
_entity.pdbx_description
1 polymer ?
#
loop_
_entity_poly.entity_id
_entity_poly.type
_entity_poly.pdbx_seq_one_letter_code
_entity_poly.pdbx_strand_id
1 'polypeptide(L)'
;MTRRRAPGLVLLALGLMPIGLPLMATAISHALPGCAANELGATGCSFAGHDLNEALAAPFRLLPWIAPGFALALAGALWTLSAWSAQRAQTRRAKHR
;
A
#
# COMPACT_ATOMS: atom_id res chain seq x y z
N MET A 1 9.59 -19.13 14.52
CA MET A 1 9.08 -17.84 15.02
C MET A 1 8.44 -17.00 13.90
N THR A 2 7.30 -17.37 13.30
CA THR A 2 6.76 -16.54 12.18
C THR A 2 5.24 -16.59 11.93
N ARG A 3 4.52 -17.68 12.24
CA ARG A 3 3.11 -17.84 11.78
C ARG A 3 2.10 -16.81 12.28
N ARG A 4 2.28 -16.21 13.46
CA ARG A 4 1.30 -15.24 14.02
C ARG A 4 1.46 -13.79 13.51
N ARG A 5 2.58 -13.46 12.83
CA ARG A 5 2.83 -12.11 12.29
C ARG A 5 2.47 -11.97 10.82
N ALA A 6 2.46 -13.08 10.09
CA ALA A 6 2.13 -13.12 8.67
C ALA A 6 0.78 -12.44 8.30
N PRO A 7 -0.35 -12.68 8.99
CA PRO A 7 -1.63 -12.12 8.55
C PRO A 7 -1.69 -10.60 8.69
N GLY A 8 -1.15 -10.04 9.78
CA GLY A 8 -1.12 -8.58 9.99
C GLY A 8 -0.22 -7.85 8.99
N LEU A 9 0.90 -8.47 8.60
CA LEU A 9 1.83 -7.92 7.61
C LEU A 9 1.26 -7.99 6.19
N VAL A 10 0.51 -9.06 5.87
CA VAL A 10 -0.22 -9.20 4.61
C VAL A 10 -1.35 -8.17 4.50
N LEU A 11 -2.14 -7.97 5.57
CA LEU A 11 -3.16 -6.92 5.62
C LEU A 11 -2.57 -5.52 5.45
N LEU A 12 -1.41 -5.27 6.05
CA LEU A 12 -0.70 -3.99 5.94
C LEU A 12 -0.22 -3.75 4.50
N ALA A 13 0.39 -4.76 3.87
CA ALA A 13 0.84 -4.68 2.48
C ALA A 13 -0.33 -4.50 1.50
N LEU A 14 -1.43 -5.25 1.69
CA LEU A 14 -2.65 -5.12 0.89
C LEU A 14 -3.32 -3.75 1.07
N GLY A 15 -3.35 -3.21 2.28
CA GLY A 15 -3.90 -1.88 2.56
C GLY A 15 -3.05 -0.73 2.02
N LEU A 16 -1.73 -0.93 1.89
CA LEU A 16 -0.80 0.06 1.33
C LEU A 16 -0.78 0.07 -0.20
N MET A 17 -1.10 -1.04 -0.87
CA MET A 17 -1.17 -1.13 -2.33
C MET A 17 -2.04 -0.03 -2.98
N PRO A 18 -3.32 0.19 -2.58
CA PRO A 18 -4.16 1.22 -3.19
C PRO A 18 -3.68 2.64 -2.91
N ILE A 19 -2.71 2.85 -2.01
CA ILE A 19 -2.12 4.15 -1.70
C ILE A 19 -0.84 4.35 -2.51
N GLY A 20 0.08 3.38 -2.44
CA GLY A 20 1.40 3.48 -3.07
C GLY A 20 1.37 3.43 -4.60
N LEU A 21 0.48 2.62 -5.18
CA LEU A 21 0.35 2.49 -6.64
C LEU A 21 -0.06 3.81 -7.33
N PRO A 22 -1.14 4.51 -6.92
CA PRO A 22 -1.50 5.80 -7.53
C PRO A 22 -0.47 6.90 -7.27
N LEU A 23 0.22 6.89 -6.12
CA LEU A 23 1.32 7.81 -5.83
C LEU A 23 2.53 7.61 -6.77
N MET A 24 2.90 6.36 -7.02
CA MET A 24 3.96 6.04 -7.98
C MET A 24 3.52 6.40 -9.41
N ALA A 25 2.27 6.13 -9.77
CA ALA A 25 1.73 6.47 -11.08
C ALA A 25 1.78 7.98 -11.32
N THR A 26 1.33 8.81 -10.36
CA THR A 26 1.40 10.28 -10.46
C THR A 26 2.83 10.80 -10.56
N ALA A 27 3.76 10.22 -9.78
CA ALA A 27 5.18 10.59 -9.87
C ALA A 27 5.77 10.25 -11.25
N ILE A 28 5.43 9.09 -11.80
CA ILE A 28 5.82 8.69 -13.16
C ILE A 28 5.19 9.64 -14.18
N SER A 29 3.91 9.97 -14.06
CA SER A 29 3.23 10.91 -14.97
C SER A 29 3.92 12.26 -15.03
N HIS A 30 4.33 12.80 -13.87
CA HIS A 30 5.03 14.08 -13.80
C HIS A 30 6.46 14.01 -14.35
N ALA A 31 7.11 12.85 -14.27
CA ALA A 31 8.43 12.64 -14.84
C ALA A 31 8.41 12.48 -16.38
N LEU A 32 7.26 12.13 -16.96
CA LEU A 32 7.10 11.98 -18.41
C LEU A 32 6.65 13.30 -19.06
N PRO A 33 7.48 13.90 -19.94
CA PRO A 33 7.09 15.11 -20.66
C PRO A 33 5.91 14.82 -21.59
N GLY A 34 4.86 15.64 -21.51
CA GLY A 34 3.64 15.52 -22.34
C GLY A 34 2.58 14.56 -21.81
N CYS A 35 2.82 13.93 -20.65
CA CYS A 35 1.84 13.08 -19.98
C CYS A 35 0.91 13.94 -19.12
N ALA A 36 -0.39 13.84 -19.35
CA ALA A 36 -1.43 14.49 -18.55
C ALA A 36 -2.11 13.45 -17.67
N ALA A 37 -2.02 13.60 -16.35
CA ALA A 37 -2.71 12.74 -15.40
C ALA A 37 -3.86 13.48 -14.73
N ASN A 38 -5.01 12.83 -14.62
CA ASN A 38 -6.18 13.30 -13.89
C ASN A 38 -6.75 12.17 -13.01
N GLU A 39 -7.78 12.48 -12.23
CA GLU A 39 -8.46 11.48 -11.39
C GLU A 39 -9.14 10.33 -12.15
N LEU A 40 -9.22 10.41 -13.48
CA LEU A 40 -9.78 9.36 -14.34
C LEU A 40 -8.70 8.47 -14.98
N GLY A 41 -7.42 8.87 -14.96
CA GLY A 41 -6.32 8.14 -15.58
C GLY A 41 -5.16 9.02 -16.04
N ALA A 42 -4.27 8.47 -16.85
CA ALA A 42 -3.22 9.24 -17.51
C ALA A 42 -3.35 9.11 -19.04
N THR A 43 -3.17 10.22 -19.74
CA THR A 43 -3.29 10.35 -21.20
C THR A 43 -2.03 11.00 -21.79
N GLY A 44 -1.66 10.61 -23.01
CA GLY A 44 -0.47 11.13 -23.69
C GLY A 44 0.87 10.60 -23.12
N CYS A 45 0.83 9.56 -22.30
CA CYS A 45 2.01 9.02 -21.64
C CYS A 45 2.67 7.96 -22.52
N SER A 46 3.79 8.31 -23.16
CA SER A 46 4.63 7.34 -23.88
C SER A 46 6.06 7.37 -23.36
N PHE A 47 6.67 6.20 -23.24
CA PHE A 47 8.08 6.07 -22.89
C PHE A 47 8.76 5.07 -23.82
N ALA A 48 9.88 5.46 -24.43
CA ALA A 48 10.62 4.62 -25.38
C ALA A 48 9.75 4.01 -26.50
N GLY A 49 8.72 4.74 -26.96
CA GLY A 49 7.79 4.28 -28.00
C GLY A 49 6.67 3.36 -27.53
N HIS A 50 6.60 3.03 -26.23
CA HIS A 50 5.49 2.28 -25.65
C HIS A 50 4.43 3.21 -25.07
N ASP A 51 3.16 2.91 -25.37
CA ASP A 51 2.01 3.55 -24.75
C ASP A 51 1.85 3.04 -23.30
N LEU A 52 1.90 3.97 -22.35
CA LEU A 52 1.76 3.71 -20.92
C LEU A 52 0.40 4.16 -20.36
N ASN A 53 -0.50 4.69 -21.19
CA ASN A 53 -1.79 5.21 -20.77
C ASN A 53 -2.60 4.16 -20.00
N GLU A 54 -2.72 2.93 -20.50
CA GLU A 54 -3.44 1.86 -19.79
C GLU A 54 -2.72 1.44 -18.50
N ALA A 55 -1.39 1.35 -18.53
CA ALA A 55 -0.58 0.96 -17.38
C ALA A 55 -0.68 2.00 -16.24
N LEU A 56 -0.75 3.29 -16.59
CA LEU A 56 -0.98 4.36 -15.62
C LEU A 56 -2.46 4.55 -15.26
N ALA A 57 -3.42 4.19 -16.11
CA ALA A 57 -4.84 4.28 -15.77
C ALA A 57 -5.27 3.25 -14.70
N ALA A 58 -4.68 2.06 -14.71
CA ALA A 58 -4.97 1.01 -13.73
C ALA A 58 -4.80 1.45 -12.26
N PRO A 59 -3.71 2.12 -11.85
CA PRO A 59 -3.55 2.60 -10.48
C PRO A 59 -4.50 3.76 -10.11
N PHE A 60 -4.97 4.59 -11.05
CA PHE A 60 -6.01 5.59 -10.75
C PHE A 60 -7.36 4.96 -10.41
N ARG A 61 -7.66 3.76 -10.92
CA ARG A 61 -8.85 2.99 -10.49
C ARG A 61 -8.82 2.58 -9.01
N LEU A 62 -7.65 2.65 -8.37
CA LEU A 62 -7.49 2.37 -6.94
C LEU A 62 -7.75 3.60 -6.07
N LEU A 63 -7.91 4.82 -6.62
CA LEU A 63 -8.23 6.03 -5.85
C LEU A 63 -9.44 5.87 -4.91
N PRO A 64 -10.61 5.34 -5.35
CA PRO A 64 -11.75 5.14 -4.45
C PRO A 64 -11.46 4.09 -3.37
N TRP A 65 -10.45 3.24 -3.59
CA TRP A 65 -10.01 2.21 -2.65
C TRP A 65 -8.94 2.69 -1.67
N ILE A 66 -8.48 3.95 -1.76
CA ILE A 66 -7.52 4.55 -0.82
C ILE A 66 -8.09 4.54 0.61
N ALA A 67 -9.31 5.04 0.80
CA ALA A 67 -9.93 5.12 2.12
C ALA A 67 -10.11 3.72 2.77
N PRO A 68 -10.72 2.71 2.10
CA PRO A 68 -10.81 1.37 2.68
C PRO A 68 -9.45 0.69 2.81
N GLY A 69 -8.51 0.91 1.88
CA GLY A 69 -7.14 0.40 1.96
C GLY A 69 -6.38 0.94 3.18
N PHE A 70 -6.50 2.24 3.45
CA PHE A 70 -5.91 2.88 4.62
C PHE A 70 -6.49 2.31 5.92
N ALA A 71 -7.81 2.12 5.99
CA ALA A 71 -8.47 1.48 7.13
C ALA A 71 -7.95 0.05 7.36
N LEU A 72 -7.75 -0.72 6.28
CA LEU A 72 -7.18 -2.06 6.32
C LEU A 72 -5.73 -2.07 6.82
N ALA A 73 -4.91 -1.13 6.35
CA ALA A 73 -3.54 -0.96 6.80
C ALA A 73 -3.46 -0.60 8.29
N LEU A 74 -4.33 0.31 8.75
CA LEU A 74 -4.46 0.67 10.17
C LEU A 74 -4.86 -0.53 11.03
N ALA A 75 -5.83 -1.32 10.58
CA ALA A 75 -6.26 -2.54 11.27
C ALA A 75 -5.10 -3.56 11.37
N GLY A 76 -4.35 -3.77 10.29
CA GLY A 76 -3.14 -4.61 10.28
C GLY A 76 -2.05 -4.10 11.22
N ALA A 77 -1.82 -2.79 11.27
CA ALA A 77 -0.86 -2.15 12.17
C ALA A 77 -1.25 -2.32 13.64
N LEU A 78 -2.50 -2.07 14.00
CA LEU A 78 -3.02 -2.27 15.36
C LEU A 78 -2.95 -3.74 15.79
N TRP A 79 -3.22 -4.67 14.87
CA TRP A 79 -3.08 -6.10 15.14
C TRP A 79 -1.62 -6.49 15.40
N THR A 80 -0.69 -6.03 14.56
CA THR A 80 0.74 -6.35 14.73
C THR A 80 1.30 -5.75 16.03
N LEU A 81 0.91 -4.52 16.38
CA LEU A 81 1.27 -3.87 17.64
C LEU A 81 0.73 -4.62 18.86
N SER A 82 -0.55 -5.03 18.84
CA SER A 82 -1.16 -5.77 19.94
C SER A 82 -0.56 -7.17 20.12
N ALA A 83 -0.26 -7.87 19.02
CA ALA A 83 0.46 -9.14 19.07
C ALA A 83 1.88 -9.00 19.67
N TRP A 84 2.54 -7.87 19.40
CA TRP A 84 3.88 -7.59 19.90
C TRP A 84 3.89 -7.20 21.39
N SER A 85 2.91 -6.41 21.83
CA SER A 85 2.75 -6.08 23.26
C SER A 85 2.40 -7.31 24.09
N ALA A 86 1.55 -8.21 23.58
CA ALA A 86 1.23 -9.48 24.22
C ALA A 86 2.46 -10.40 24.37
N GLN A 87 3.31 -10.49 23.34
CA GLN A 87 4.58 -11.23 23.43
C GLN A 87 5.54 -10.62 24.47
N ARG A 88 5.63 -9.30 24.56
CA ARG A 88 6.44 -8.61 25.60
C ARG A 88 5.92 -8.85 27.02
N ALA A 89 4.60 -8.92 27.20
CA ALA A 89 4.02 -9.21 28.51
C ALA A 89 4.31 -10.66 28.95
N GLN A 90 4.27 -11.62 28.02
CA GLN A 90 4.60 -13.02 28.30
C GLN A 90 6.08 -13.22 28.64
N THR A 91 7.00 -12.54 27.95
CA THR A 91 8.44 -12.66 28.25
C THR A 91 8.83 -12.02 29.59
N ARG A 92 8.13 -10.99 30.06
CA ARG A 92 8.32 -10.45 31.41
C ARG A 92 7.86 -11.41 32.50
N ARG A 93 6.72 -12.09 32.32
CA ARG A 93 6.23 -13.08 33.28
C ARG A 93 7.11 -14.33 33.35
N ALA A 94 7.71 -14.73 32.22
CA ALA A 94 8.64 -15.86 32.17
C ALA A 94 9.99 -15.60 32.87
N LYS A 95 10.36 -14.33 33.11
CA LYS A 95 11.58 -13.96 33.86
C LYS A 95 11.38 -13.84 35.38
N HIS A 96 10.13 -13.84 35.84
CA HIS A 96 9.77 -13.74 37.27
C HIS A 96 9.27 -15.07 37.86
N ARG A 97 9.36 -16.17 37.10
CA ARG A 97 9.24 -17.54 37.59
C ARG A 97 10.62 -18.18 37.53
#